data_AF-A0A520HGY8-F1
#
_entry.id   AF-A0A520HGY8-F1
#
_cell.length_a   1.000
_cell.length_b   1.000
_cell.length_c   1.000
_cell.angle_alpha   90.00
_cell.angle_beta   90.00
_cell.angle_gamma   90.00
#
_symmetry.space_group_name_H-M   'P 1'
#
loop_
_entity.id
_entity.type
_entity.pdbx_description
1 polymer ?
#
loop_
_entity_poly.entity_id
_entity_poly.type
_entity_poly.pdbx_seq_one_letter_code
_entity_poly.pdbx_strand_id
1 'polypeptide(L)'
;IDVANAINAALVLSIMRFTRAQEAEADAYGVRLIEQAGYPPGAASAIWQQVIEEDRASARARGRRYRDATRSAMSSHPPNRERMLDLSASARELEAASAPPRRYDGGREAWRAAIAPLRARLLEEQIGLNDPGVSLYLVTALARDGWDGLLRYCEGEAYRLRDEPGDAARAATAYARAVASDDAPPEAWRAHGYALLKAGDADRGRQSLARYLDRRPDASDAAMVRFALAR
;
A
#
# COMPACT_ATOMS: atom_id res chain seq x y z
N ILE A 1 -14.57 -25.88 22.10
CA ILE A 1 -15.63 -25.13 21.40
C ILE A 1 -16.68 -26.16 21.00
N ASP A 2 -17.87 -26.05 21.57
CA ASP A 2 -18.96 -27.00 21.32
C ASP A 2 -19.39 -26.93 19.86
N VAL A 3 -19.33 -28.06 19.15
CA VAL A 3 -19.61 -28.15 17.71
C VAL A 3 -21.03 -27.68 17.40
N ALA A 4 -21.98 -27.91 18.32
CA ALA A 4 -23.35 -27.43 18.19
C ALA A 4 -23.45 -25.90 18.23
N ASN A 5 -22.68 -25.24 19.10
CA ASN A 5 -22.63 -23.79 19.18
C ASN A 5 -21.93 -23.16 17.96
N ALA A 6 -20.91 -23.81 17.41
CA ALA A 6 -20.26 -23.37 16.17
C ALA A 6 -21.19 -23.47 14.96
N ILE A 7 -22.01 -24.52 14.87
CA ILE A 7 -23.01 -24.71 13.79
C ILE A 7 -24.12 -23.65 13.90
N ASN A 8 -24.64 -23.40 15.10
CA ASN A 8 -25.69 -22.40 15.32
C ASN A 8 -25.18 -20.98 15.03
N ALA A 9 -23.96 -20.64 15.44
CA ALA A 9 -23.34 -19.35 15.11
C ALA A 9 -23.14 -19.19 13.59
N ALA A 10 -22.69 -20.24 12.90
CA ALA A 10 -22.55 -20.23 11.44
C ALA A 10 -23.88 -20.07 10.70
N LEU A 11 -24.97 -20.66 11.21
CA LEU A 11 -26.33 -20.49 10.68
C LEU A 11 -26.85 -19.06 10.85
N VAL A 12 -26.70 -18.48 12.06
CA VAL A 12 -27.09 -17.08 12.32
C VAL A 12 -26.28 -16.11 11.46
N LEU A 13 -24.97 -16.35 11.32
CA LEU A 13 -24.10 -15.56 10.43
C LEU A 13 -24.48 -15.73 8.94
N SER A 14 -24.94 -16.91 8.53
CA SER A 14 -25.39 -17.16 7.15
C SER A 14 -26.69 -16.41 6.80
N ILE A 15 -27.54 -16.15 7.80
CA ILE A 15 -28.79 -15.38 7.65
C ILE A 15 -28.48 -13.87 7.59
N MET A 16 -27.42 -13.41 8.25
CA MET A 16 -26.95 -12.02 8.16
C MET A 16 -26.10 -11.73 6.90
N ARG A 17 -25.91 -12.72 6.01
CA ARG A 17 -25.16 -12.56 4.77
C ARG A 17 -26.08 -12.07 3.66
N PHE A 18 -25.71 -10.99 2.99
CA PHE A 18 -26.42 -10.56 1.78
C PHE A 18 -26.33 -11.64 0.70
N THR A 19 -27.42 -11.81 -0.04
CA THR A 19 -27.39 -12.65 -1.25
C THR A 19 -26.54 -11.97 -2.31
N ARG A 20 -25.95 -12.76 -3.23
CA ARG A 20 -25.19 -12.20 -4.36
C ARG A 20 -26.01 -11.23 -5.21
N ALA A 21 -27.32 -11.49 -5.35
CA ALA A 21 -28.23 -10.58 -6.05
C ALA A 21 -28.38 -9.23 -5.35
N GLN A 22 -28.49 -9.23 -4.01
CA GLN A 22 -28.55 -7.99 -3.22
C GLN A 22 -27.23 -7.22 -3.28
N GLU A 23 -26.08 -7.90 -3.27
CA GLU A 23 -24.77 -7.24 -3.42
C GLU A 23 -24.64 -6.60 -4.82
N ALA A 24 -25.03 -7.31 -5.88
CA ALA A 24 -25.00 -6.80 -7.24
C ALA A 24 -25.96 -5.61 -7.45
N GLU A 25 -27.18 -5.67 -6.89
CA GLU A 25 -28.13 -4.57 -6.93
C GLU A 25 -27.61 -3.34 -6.16
N ALA A 26 -27.06 -3.54 -4.96
CA ALA A 26 -26.47 -2.48 -4.16
C ALA A 26 -25.26 -1.84 -4.84
N ASP A 27 -24.39 -2.64 -5.47
CA ASP A 27 -23.24 -2.17 -6.22
C ASP A 27 -23.67 -1.34 -7.44
N ALA A 28 -24.63 -1.83 -8.25
CA ALA A 28 -25.14 -1.11 -9.42
C ALA A 28 -25.81 0.22 -9.01
N TYR A 29 -26.57 0.23 -7.92
CA TYR A 29 -27.16 1.45 -7.38
C TYR A 29 -26.08 2.40 -6.83
N GLY A 30 -25.09 1.88 -6.12
CA GLY A 30 -23.96 2.66 -5.60
C GLY A 30 -23.16 3.36 -6.70
N VAL A 31 -22.92 2.69 -7.83
CA VAL A 31 -22.25 3.29 -9.01
C VAL A 31 -23.04 4.49 -9.54
N ARG A 32 -24.38 4.42 -9.55
CA ARG A 32 -25.24 5.56 -9.93
C ARG A 32 -25.12 6.72 -8.94
N LEU A 33 -25.05 6.45 -7.63
CA LEU A 33 -24.88 7.51 -6.63
C LEU A 33 -23.52 8.21 -6.75
N ILE A 34 -22.45 7.45 -7.04
CA ILE A 34 -21.11 8.00 -7.32
C ILE A 34 -21.16 8.96 -8.52
N GLU A 35 -21.79 8.52 -9.62
CA GLU A 35 -21.97 9.31 -10.85
C GLU A 35 -22.76 10.60 -10.59
N GLN A 36 -23.89 10.49 -9.89
CA GLN A 36 -24.76 11.61 -9.54
C GLN A 36 -24.04 12.66 -8.67
N ALA A 37 -23.19 12.21 -7.76
CA ALA A 37 -22.35 13.06 -6.93
C ALA A 37 -21.17 13.72 -7.69
N GLY A 38 -20.96 13.36 -8.97
CA GLY A 38 -19.92 13.93 -9.82
C GLY A 38 -18.56 13.21 -9.74
N TYR A 39 -18.49 12.08 -9.06
CA TYR A 39 -17.30 11.24 -8.97
C TYR A 39 -17.23 10.24 -10.14
N PRO A 40 -16.02 9.74 -10.50
CA PRO A 40 -15.86 8.77 -11.57
C PRO A 40 -16.58 7.45 -11.23
N PRO A 41 -17.56 6.99 -12.04
CA PRO A 41 -18.32 5.78 -11.75
C PRO A 41 -17.42 4.54 -11.62
N GLY A 42 -16.31 4.51 -12.37
CA GLY A 42 -15.32 3.43 -12.33
C GLY A 42 -14.49 3.34 -11.04
N ALA A 43 -14.55 4.34 -10.15
CA ALA A 43 -13.69 4.41 -8.94
C ALA A 43 -13.89 3.21 -8.00
N ALA A 44 -15.13 2.73 -7.82
CA ALA A 44 -15.42 1.56 -6.99
C ALA A 44 -14.73 0.30 -7.52
N SER A 45 -14.78 0.07 -8.85
CA SER A 45 -14.11 -1.07 -9.47
C SER A 45 -12.59 -0.99 -9.36
N ALA A 46 -12.02 0.22 -9.46
CA ALA A 46 -10.58 0.44 -9.33
C ALA A 46 -10.07 0.15 -7.91
N ILE A 47 -10.83 0.51 -6.87
CA ILE A 47 -10.49 0.19 -5.47
C ILE A 47 -10.42 -1.33 -5.27
N TRP A 48 -11.44 -2.07 -5.74
CA TRP A 48 -11.43 -3.53 -5.61
C TRP A 48 -10.33 -4.20 -6.41
N GLN A 49 -10.04 -3.68 -7.61
CA GLN A 49 -8.90 -4.14 -8.37
C GLN A 49 -7.60 -3.97 -7.58
N GLN A 50 -7.41 -2.82 -6.92
CA GLN A 50 -6.23 -2.56 -6.11
C GLN A 50 -6.11 -3.56 -4.94
N VAL A 51 -7.18 -3.77 -4.18
CA VAL A 51 -7.20 -4.74 -3.05
C VAL A 51 -6.86 -6.15 -3.52
N ILE A 52 -7.43 -6.59 -4.66
CA ILE A 52 -7.13 -7.90 -5.25
C ILE A 52 -5.65 -8.01 -5.63
N GLU A 53 -5.07 -6.97 -6.22
CA GLU A 53 -3.66 -6.97 -6.61
C GLU A 53 -2.71 -6.88 -5.41
N GLU A 54 -3.09 -6.21 -4.34
CA GLU A 54 -2.38 -6.25 -3.04
C GLU A 54 -2.35 -7.68 -2.48
N ASP A 55 -3.50 -8.36 -2.42
CA ASP A 55 -3.59 -9.75 -1.97
C ASP A 55 -2.74 -10.69 -2.85
N ARG A 56 -2.72 -10.46 -4.16
CA ARG A 56 -1.86 -11.22 -5.09
C ARG A 56 -0.39 -10.95 -4.84
N ALA A 57 0.00 -9.70 -4.61
CA ALA A 57 1.38 -9.32 -4.32
C ALA A 57 1.86 -9.96 -3.01
N SER A 58 1.02 -9.92 -1.99
CA SER A 58 1.22 -10.60 -0.71
C SER A 58 1.44 -12.11 -0.88
N ALA A 59 0.50 -12.77 -1.58
CA ALA A 59 0.56 -14.21 -1.80
C ALA A 59 1.85 -14.59 -2.55
N ARG A 60 2.19 -13.85 -3.61
CA ARG A 60 3.41 -14.06 -4.40
C ARG A 60 4.66 -13.95 -3.54
N ALA A 61 4.80 -12.88 -2.74
CA ALA A 61 5.96 -12.68 -1.88
C ALA A 61 6.12 -13.77 -0.81
N ARG A 62 5.01 -14.39 -0.38
CA ARG A 62 5.01 -15.49 0.59
C ARG A 62 5.12 -16.88 -0.04
N GLY A 63 5.32 -16.97 -1.36
CA GLY A 63 5.31 -18.25 -2.09
C GLY A 63 3.97 -18.98 -2.02
N ARG A 64 2.87 -18.26 -1.75
CA ARG A 64 1.51 -18.81 -1.63
C ARG A 64 0.74 -18.57 -2.91
N ARG A 65 -0.19 -19.49 -3.21
CA ARG A 65 -1.18 -19.27 -4.25
C ARG A 65 -2.22 -18.27 -3.74
N TYR A 66 -2.47 -17.21 -4.51
CA TYR A 66 -3.62 -16.32 -4.29
C TYR A 66 -4.92 -17.14 -4.21
N ARG A 67 -5.72 -16.87 -3.19
CA ARG A 67 -7.06 -17.44 -3.03
C ARG A 67 -8.02 -16.27 -2.97
N ASP A 68 -8.98 -16.27 -3.88
CA ASP A 68 -10.03 -15.27 -3.91
C ASP A 68 -10.80 -15.29 -2.57
N ALA A 69 -11.03 -14.10 -2.01
CA ALA A 69 -11.61 -13.89 -0.68
C ALA A 69 -13.08 -14.32 -0.57
N THR A 70 -13.69 -14.76 -1.68
CA THR A 70 -15.00 -15.44 -1.74
C THR A 70 -15.20 -16.58 -0.73
N ARG A 71 -14.13 -17.06 -0.07
CA ARG A 71 -14.17 -18.19 0.88
C ARG A 71 -14.12 -17.81 2.35
N SER A 72 -14.06 -16.53 2.72
CA SER A 72 -14.15 -16.14 4.14
C SER A 72 -15.61 -16.05 4.59
N ALA A 73 -16.04 -16.95 5.47
CA ALA A 73 -17.40 -16.98 6.01
C ALA A 73 -17.76 -15.75 6.87
N MET A 74 -16.79 -14.88 7.18
CA MET A 74 -16.93 -13.68 8.01
C MET A 74 -16.80 -12.37 7.23
N SER A 75 -16.58 -12.42 5.91
CA SER A 75 -16.53 -11.22 5.09
C SER A 75 -17.93 -10.88 4.60
N SER A 76 -18.54 -9.83 5.15
CA SER A 76 -19.85 -9.34 4.72
C SER A 76 -19.84 -8.82 3.28
N HIS A 77 -18.69 -8.36 2.78
CA HIS A 77 -18.51 -7.84 1.42
C HIS A 77 -17.09 -8.14 0.90
N PRO A 78 -16.77 -9.39 0.51
CA PRO A 78 -15.43 -9.76 0.10
C PRO A 78 -15.05 -9.09 -1.24
N PRO A 79 -13.80 -8.61 -1.39
CA PRO A 79 -13.26 -8.24 -2.69
C PRO A 79 -13.19 -9.51 -3.54
N ASN A 80 -13.95 -9.56 -4.63
CA ASN A 80 -13.87 -10.68 -5.55
C ASN A 80 -13.84 -10.19 -7.00
N ARG A 81 -13.28 -11.03 -7.86
CA ARG A 81 -13.07 -10.64 -9.27
C ARG A 81 -14.38 -10.41 -10.03
N GLU A 82 -15.41 -11.20 -9.75
CA GLU A 82 -16.72 -11.09 -10.39
C GLU A 82 -17.36 -9.73 -10.08
N ARG A 83 -17.46 -9.39 -8.79
CA ARG A 83 -17.94 -8.10 -8.29
C ARG A 83 -17.20 -6.90 -8.88
N MET A 84 -15.87 -6.97 -8.95
CA MET A 84 -15.06 -5.93 -9.59
C MET A 84 -15.42 -5.74 -11.07
N LEU A 85 -15.65 -6.85 -11.80
CA LEU A 85 -16.06 -6.80 -13.20
C LEU A 85 -17.48 -6.24 -13.37
N ASP A 86 -18.42 -6.62 -12.50
CA ASP A 86 -19.80 -6.13 -12.52
C ASP A 86 -19.89 -4.62 -12.25
N LEU A 87 -19.12 -4.14 -11.27
CA LEU A 87 -18.96 -2.70 -11.00
C LEU A 87 -18.35 -1.96 -12.21
N SER A 88 -17.36 -2.57 -12.86
CA SER A 88 -16.74 -1.98 -14.06
C SER A 88 -17.70 -1.93 -15.24
N ALA A 89 -18.52 -2.96 -15.43
CA ALA A 89 -19.55 -2.99 -16.46
C ALA A 89 -20.62 -1.93 -16.21
N SER A 90 -21.13 -1.84 -14.98
CA SER A 90 -22.11 -0.83 -14.57
C SER A 90 -21.59 0.60 -14.79
N ALA A 91 -20.32 0.85 -14.46
CA ALA A 91 -19.69 2.15 -14.69
C ALA A 91 -19.63 2.51 -16.19
N ARG A 92 -19.22 1.55 -17.04
CA ARG A 92 -19.14 1.74 -18.49
C ARG A 92 -20.51 2.00 -19.12
N GLU A 93 -21.56 1.35 -18.64
CA GLU A 93 -22.92 1.58 -19.12
C GLU A 93 -23.38 3.01 -18.84
N LEU A 94 -23.11 3.56 -17.64
CA LEU A 94 -23.44 4.95 -17.32
C LEU A 94 -22.63 5.95 -18.14
N GLU A 95 -21.33 5.69 -18.31
CA GLU A 95 -20.46 6.54 -19.12
C GLU A 95 -20.90 6.55 -20.59
N ALA A 96 -21.28 5.39 -21.14
CA ALA A 96 -21.78 5.26 -22.51
C ALA A 96 -23.16 5.91 -22.72
N ALA A 97 -24.01 5.92 -21.69
CA ALA A 97 -25.31 6.57 -21.72
C ALA A 97 -25.24 8.11 -21.62
N SER A 98 -24.09 8.68 -21.23
CA SER A 98 -23.90 10.11 -21.05
C SER A 98 -23.54 10.81 -22.37
N ALA A 99 -24.47 11.58 -22.94
CA ALA A 99 -24.24 12.40 -24.14
C ALA A 99 -24.62 13.88 -23.89
N PRO A 100 -23.67 14.83 -23.92
CA PRO A 100 -22.23 14.65 -24.15
C PRO A 100 -21.53 13.92 -22.99
N PRO A 101 -20.31 13.40 -23.19
CA PRO A 101 -19.54 12.75 -22.14
C PRO A 101 -19.40 13.65 -20.92
N ARG A 102 -19.79 13.13 -19.75
CA ARG A 102 -19.66 13.85 -18.48
C ARG A 102 -18.20 13.83 -18.03
N ARG A 103 -17.71 14.97 -17.52
CA ARG A 103 -16.42 15.04 -16.83
C ARG A 103 -16.65 14.81 -15.34
N TYR A 104 -15.84 13.93 -14.76
CA TYR A 104 -15.87 13.62 -13.33
C TYR A 104 -14.65 14.20 -12.63
N ASP A 105 -14.81 14.52 -11.35
CA ASP A 105 -13.70 14.86 -10.45
C ASP A 105 -13.57 13.80 -9.36
N GLY A 106 -12.42 13.12 -9.31
CA GLY A 106 -12.11 12.14 -8.27
C GLY A 106 -11.71 12.75 -6.94
N GLY A 107 -11.62 14.09 -6.83
CA GLY A 107 -11.20 14.78 -5.61
C GLY A 107 -9.73 14.52 -5.23
N ARG A 108 -8.88 14.20 -6.21
CA ARG A 108 -7.49 13.72 -5.97
C ARG A 108 -6.65 14.73 -5.19
N GLU A 109 -6.69 16.01 -5.56
CA GLU A 109 -5.89 17.05 -4.88
C GLU A 109 -6.36 17.26 -3.44
N ALA A 110 -7.68 17.34 -3.23
CA ALA A 110 -8.26 17.44 -1.89
C ALA A 110 -7.90 16.23 -1.01
N TRP A 111 -7.96 15.02 -1.58
CA TRP A 111 -7.53 13.80 -0.88
C TRP A 111 -6.02 13.83 -0.54
N ARG A 112 -5.16 14.26 -1.48
CA ARG A 112 -3.72 14.39 -1.24
C ARG A 112 -3.41 15.38 -0.12
N ALA A 113 -4.09 16.52 -0.09
CA ALA A 113 -3.96 17.51 0.97
C ALA A 113 -4.40 16.94 2.33
N ALA A 114 -5.53 16.22 2.36
CA ALA A 114 -6.05 15.60 3.59
C ALA A 114 -5.14 14.49 4.13
N ILE A 115 -4.52 13.68 3.26
CA ILE A 115 -3.67 12.56 3.67
C ILE A 115 -2.22 12.95 3.94
N ALA A 116 -1.74 14.07 3.39
CA ALA A 116 -0.35 14.54 3.53
C ALA A 116 0.20 14.46 4.97
N PRO A 117 -0.49 14.95 6.02
CA PRO A 117 0.04 14.89 7.40
C PRO A 117 0.11 13.46 7.97
N LEU A 118 -0.63 12.50 7.40
CA LEU A 118 -0.66 11.11 7.86
C LEU A 118 0.23 10.19 7.02
N ARG A 119 0.64 10.63 5.83
CA ARG A 119 1.25 9.78 4.81
C ARG A 119 2.51 9.05 5.29
N ALA A 120 3.40 9.75 6.00
CA ALA A 120 4.63 9.15 6.53
C ALA A 120 4.32 8.02 7.53
N ARG A 121 3.41 8.27 8.48
CA ARG A 121 3.00 7.27 9.48
C ARG A 121 2.32 6.06 8.82
N LEU A 122 1.41 6.30 7.88
CA LEU A 122 0.71 5.20 7.19
C LEU A 122 1.67 4.33 6.38
N LEU A 123 2.66 4.93 5.71
CA LEU A 123 3.68 4.17 5.00
C LEU A 123 4.61 3.42 5.96
N GLU A 124 5.02 4.03 7.06
CA GLU A 124 5.80 3.36 8.11
C GLU A 124 5.06 2.15 8.69
N GLU A 125 3.78 2.31 9.04
CA GLU A 125 2.92 1.23 9.52
C GLU A 125 2.79 0.11 8.47
N GLN A 126 2.59 0.48 7.19
CA GLN A 126 2.51 -0.48 6.09
C GLN A 126 3.80 -1.30 5.93
N ILE A 127 4.98 -0.65 6.01
CA ILE A 127 6.27 -1.36 6.04
C ILE A 127 6.34 -2.26 7.28
N GLY A 128 5.87 -1.76 8.43
CA GLY A 128 5.84 -2.47 9.72
C GLY A 128 4.96 -3.73 9.74
N LEU A 129 3.99 -3.86 8.83
CA LEU A 129 3.22 -5.10 8.66
C LEU A 129 4.06 -6.28 8.17
N ASN A 130 5.33 -6.05 7.80
CA ASN A 130 6.28 -7.06 7.35
C ASN A 130 5.72 -7.91 6.19
N ASP A 131 4.98 -7.26 5.31
CA ASP A 131 4.54 -7.81 4.02
C ASP A 131 5.22 -7.03 2.89
N PRO A 132 6.44 -7.43 2.50
CA PRO A 132 7.19 -6.73 1.47
C PRO A 132 6.51 -6.79 0.10
N GLY A 133 5.66 -7.79 -0.16
CA GLY A 133 4.89 -7.91 -1.40
C GLY A 133 3.89 -6.77 -1.56
N VAL A 134 3.03 -6.58 -0.55
CA VAL A 134 2.05 -5.49 -0.53
C VAL A 134 2.76 -4.13 -0.49
N SER A 135 3.80 -4.01 0.34
CA SER A 135 4.55 -2.76 0.49
C SER A 135 5.16 -2.28 -0.83
N LEU A 136 5.82 -3.18 -1.58
CA LEU A 136 6.38 -2.84 -2.89
C LEU A 136 5.28 -2.49 -3.91
N TYR A 137 4.15 -3.21 -3.87
CA TYR A 137 3.01 -2.90 -4.74
C TYR A 137 2.47 -1.50 -4.47
N LEU A 138 2.17 -1.17 -3.21
CA LEU A 138 1.61 0.11 -2.79
C LEU A 138 2.56 1.27 -3.09
N VAL A 139 3.83 1.14 -2.75
CA VAL A 139 4.85 2.17 -3.04
C VAL A 139 4.93 2.43 -4.54
N THR A 140 4.94 1.38 -5.37
CA THR A 140 4.98 1.53 -6.83
C THR A 140 3.68 2.13 -7.39
N ALA A 141 2.52 1.77 -6.83
CA ALA A 141 1.23 2.31 -7.22
C ALA A 141 1.14 3.81 -6.91
N LEU A 142 1.58 4.22 -5.72
CA LEU A 142 1.65 5.63 -5.30
C LEU A 142 2.65 6.42 -6.16
N ALA A 143 3.79 5.80 -6.53
CA ALA A 143 4.81 6.42 -7.35
C ALA A 143 4.38 6.70 -8.81
N ARG A 144 3.20 6.21 -9.25
CA ARG A 144 2.60 6.61 -10.53
C ARG A 144 2.33 8.11 -10.61
N ASP A 145 2.13 8.75 -9.45
CA ASP A 145 1.97 10.19 -9.31
C ASP A 145 3.32 10.93 -9.17
N GLY A 146 4.45 10.21 -9.27
CA GLY A 146 5.80 10.72 -9.09
C GLY A 146 6.52 10.05 -7.92
N TRP A 147 7.82 9.82 -8.09
CA TRP A 147 8.69 9.37 -7.01
C TRP A 147 9.12 10.56 -6.15
N ASP A 148 9.15 10.35 -4.84
CA ASP A 148 9.64 11.28 -3.85
C ASP A 148 10.56 10.58 -2.83
N GLY A 149 11.21 11.33 -1.96
CA GLY A 149 12.20 10.82 -1.01
C GLY A 149 11.62 9.79 -0.04
N LEU A 150 10.39 10.03 0.41
CA LEU A 150 9.66 9.11 1.30
C LEU A 150 9.34 7.78 0.62
N LEU A 151 8.80 7.79 -0.60
CA LEU A 151 8.49 6.57 -1.34
C LEU A 151 9.77 5.78 -1.67
N ARG A 152 10.86 6.46 -2.02
CA ARG A 152 12.17 5.81 -2.23
C ARG A 152 12.72 5.19 -0.95
N TYR A 153 12.53 5.83 0.19
CA TYR A 153 12.89 5.25 1.48
C TYR A 153 12.08 3.99 1.76
N CYS A 154 10.76 4.03 1.61
CA CYS A 154 9.87 2.88 1.80
C CYS A 154 10.16 1.73 0.81
N GLU A 155 10.49 2.05 -0.45
CA GLU A 155 10.95 1.06 -1.44
C GLU A 155 12.19 0.31 -0.92
N GLY A 156 13.17 1.04 -0.37
CA GLY A 156 14.37 0.44 0.20
C GLY A 156 14.09 -0.42 1.42
N GLU A 157 13.24 0.05 2.34
CA GLU A 157 12.85 -0.71 3.53
C GLU A 157 12.09 -1.99 3.16
N ALA A 158 11.20 -1.94 2.16
CA ALA A 158 10.48 -3.12 1.69
C ALA A 158 11.44 -4.17 1.09
N TYR A 159 12.44 -3.75 0.31
CA TYR A 159 13.49 -4.67 -0.16
C TYR A 159 14.35 -5.21 0.99
N ARG A 160 14.71 -4.37 1.96
CA ARG A 160 15.47 -4.80 3.14
C ARG A 160 14.72 -5.85 3.96
N LEU A 161 13.39 -5.72 4.12
CA LEU A 161 12.56 -6.71 4.82
C LEU A 161 12.39 -8.00 4.03
N ARG A 162 12.34 -7.92 2.70
CA ARG A 162 12.20 -9.09 1.82
C ARG A 162 13.44 -9.97 1.81
N ASP A 163 14.63 -9.35 1.83
CA ASP A 163 15.95 -10.00 1.97
C ASP A 163 16.20 -11.18 1.00
N GLU A 164 15.67 -11.10 -0.23
CA GLU A 164 15.97 -12.06 -1.29
C GLU A 164 17.32 -11.72 -1.98
N PRO A 165 17.90 -12.66 -2.74
CA PRO A 165 19.06 -12.38 -3.57
C PRO A 165 18.89 -11.11 -4.43
N GLY A 166 19.85 -10.18 -4.28
CA GLY A 166 19.86 -8.89 -4.97
C GLY A 166 19.03 -7.78 -4.30
N ASP A 167 18.28 -8.06 -3.24
CA ASP A 167 17.51 -7.01 -2.54
C ASP A 167 18.38 -6.03 -1.79
N ALA A 168 19.51 -6.47 -1.24
CA ALA A 168 20.46 -5.56 -0.60
C ALA A 168 20.94 -4.45 -1.56
N ALA A 169 21.19 -4.78 -2.83
CA ALA A 169 21.59 -3.82 -3.87
C ALA A 169 20.43 -2.91 -4.29
N ARG A 170 19.21 -3.47 -4.38
CA ARG A 170 17.99 -2.69 -4.68
C ARG A 170 17.66 -1.71 -3.56
N ALA A 171 17.74 -2.14 -2.31
CA ALA A 171 17.58 -1.30 -1.13
C ALA A 171 18.61 -0.17 -1.11
N ALA A 172 19.90 -0.48 -1.30
CA ALA A 172 20.96 0.52 -1.37
C ALA A 172 20.71 1.57 -2.46
N THR A 173 20.24 1.14 -3.64
CA THR A 173 19.89 2.04 -4.75
C THR A 173 18.70 2.92 -4.39
N ALA A 174 17.67 2.36 -3.76
CA ALA A 174 16.48 3.10 -3.33
C ALA A 174 16.84 4.15 -2.25
N TYR A 175 17.65 3.80 -1.25
CA TYR A 175 18.13 4.74 -0.25
C TYR A 175 18.98 5.87 -0.85
N ALA A 176 19.86 5.56 -1.80
CA ALA A 176 20.64 6.58 -2.50
C ALA A 176 19.75 7.58 -3.26
N ARG A 177 18.65 7.10 -3.86
CA ARG A 177 17.65 7.96 -4.51
C ARG A 177 16.82 8.76 -3.50
N ALA A 178 16.49 8.17 -2.36
CA ALA A 178 15.78 8.85 -1.29
C ALA A 178 16.56 10.07 -0.81
N VAL A 179 17.82 9.89 -0.40
CA VAL A 179 18.67 10.98 0.15
C VAL A 179 19.07 12.05 -0.88
N ALA A 180 18.83 11.79 -2.17
CA ALA A 180 18.99 12.78 -3.24
C ALA A 180 17.75 13.69 -3.43
N SER A 181 16.66 13.41 -2.72
CA SER A 181 15.41 14.18 -2.77
C SER A 181 15.34 15.14 -1.57
N ASP A 182 14.73 16.31 -1.76
CA ASP A 182 14.62 17.33 -0.71
C ASP A 182 13.71 16.90 0.46
N ASP A 183 12.75 16.02 0.18
CA ASP A 183 11.78 15.50 1.15
C ASP A 183 12.22 14.16 1.79
N ALA A 184 13.51 13.81 1.68
CA ALA A 184 14.05 12.60 2.28
C ALA A 184 13.79 12.57 3.80
N PRO A 185 13.15 11.50 4.34
CA PRO A 185 13.05 11.36 5.79
C PRO A 185 14.45 11.18 6.41
N PRO A 186 14.70 11.67 7.63
CA PRO A 186 15.99 11.51 8.30
C PRO A 186 16.50 10.06 8.30
N GLU A 187 15.59 9.11 8.50
CA GLU A 187 15.86 7.67 8.56
C GLU A 187 16.44 7.12 7.25
N ALA A 188 16.20 7.77 6.09
CA ALA A 188 16.82 7.41 4.82
C ALA A 188 18.34 7.60 4.85
N TRP A 189 18.85 8.64 5.54
CA TRP A 189 20.29 8.87 5.69
C TRP A 189 20.95 7.79 6.54
N ARG A 190 20.25 7.31 7.58
CA ARG A 190 20.69 6.18 8.39
C ARG A 190 20.78 4.90 7.55
N ALA A 191 19.70 4.57 6.84
CA ALA A 191 19.64 3.38 6.01
C ALA A 191 20.66 3.41 4.87
N HIS A 192 20.84 4.56 4.20
CA HIS A 192 21.85 4.76 3.17
C HIS A 192 23.27 4.58 3.73
N GLY A 193 23.55 5.16 4.90
CA GLY A 193 24.84 5.03 5.57
C GLY A 193 25.21 3.58 5.86
N TYR A 194 24.29 2.81 6.46
CA TYR A 194 24.53 1.38 6.71
C TYR A 194 24.68 0.57 5.42
N ALA A 195 23.92 0.87 4.37
CA ALA A 195 24.07 0.22 3.08
C ALA A 195 25.45 0.46 2.46
N LEU A 196 25.98 1.69 2.55
CA LEU A 196 27.33 2.05 2.08
C LEU A 196 28.42 1.36 2.89
N LEU A 197 28.31 1.33 4.22
CA LEU A 197 29.25 0.60 5.08
C LEU A 197 29.31 -0.89 4.72
N LYS A 198 28.15 -1.51 4.50
CA LYS A 198 28.06 -2.92 4.07
C LYS A 198 28.69 -3.15 2.68
N ALA A 199 28.63 -2.14 1.80
CA ALA A 199 29.27 -2.16 0.49
C ALA A 199 30.78 -1.82 0.51
N GLY A 200 31.34 -1.50 1.68
CA GLY A 200 32.76 -1.14 1.84
C GLY A 200 33.09 0.34 1.61
N ASP A 201 32.10 1.20 1.35
CA ASP A 201 32.29 2.64 1.17
C ASP A 201 32.19 3.36 2.52
N ALA A 202 33.24 3.20 3.33
CA ALA A 202 33.27 3.68 4.71
C ALA A 202 33.10 5.21 4.81
N ASP A 203 33.73 5.96 3.90
CA ASP A 203 33.74 7.42 3.95
C ASP A 203 32.36 8.01 3.64
N ARG A 204 31.71 7.58 2.55
CA ARG A 204 30.35 8.04 2.27
C ARG A 204 29.35 7.51 3.28
N GLY A 205 29.56 6.28 3.78
CA GLY A 205 28.73 5.70 4.83
C GLY A 205 28.72 6.55 6.09
N ARG A 206 29.91 6.94 6.60
CA ARG A 206 30.03 7.82 7.76
C ARG A 206 29.45 9.21 7.52
N GLN A 207 29.66 9.80 6.35
CA GLN A 207 29.06 11.09 6.01
C GLN A 207 27.52 11.04 6.05
N SER A 208 26.92 9.96 5.56
CA SER A 208 25.46 9.78 5.60
C SER A 208 24.94 9.59 7.03
N LEU A 209 25.63 8.78 7.85
CA LEU A 209 25.28 8.59 9.26
C LEU A 209 25.43 9.88 10.09
N ALA A 210 26.44 10.71 9.82
CA ALA A 210 26.57 12.02 10.44
C ALA A 210 25.37 12.92 10.11
N ARG A 211 24.95 12.97 8.83
CA ARG A 211 23.75 13.73 8.40
C ARG A 211 22.46 13.27 9.07
N TYR A 212 22.35 11.98 9.42
CA TYR A 212 21.24 11.46 10.21
C TYR A 212 21.27 12.02 11.65
N LEU A 213 22.43 11.94 12.31
CA LEU A 213 22.59 12.45 13.68
C LEU A 213 22.40 13.96 13.78
N ASP A 214 22.79 14.74 12.77
CA ASP A 214 22.53 16.18 12.72
C ASP A 214 21.02 16.49 12.72
N ARG A 215 20.23 15.64 12.05
CA ARG A 215 18.76 15.79 11.97
C ARG A 215 18.03 15.19 13.17
N ARG A 216 18.60 14.15 13.78
CA ARG A 216 17.99 13.37 14.87
C ARG A 216 19.04 13.07 15.97
N PRO A 217 19.54 14.10 16.68
CA PRO A 217 20.61 13.92 17.66
C PRO A 217 20.18 13.06 18.86
N ASP A 218 18.89 13.08 19.18
CA ASP A 218 18.28 12.39 20.33
C ASP A 218 17.48 11.15 19.92
N ALA A 219 17.72 10.60 18.72
CA ALA A 219 17.11 9.34 18.34
C ALA A 219 17.50 8.22 19.31
N SER A 220 16.57 7.29 19.55
CA SER A 220 16.81 6.14 20.44
C SER A 220 17.99 5.27 20.01
N ASP A 221 18.31 5.27 18.71
CA ASP A 221 19.43 4.55 18.12
C ASP A 221 20.70 5.43 17.94
N ALA A 222 20.70 6.68 18.39
CA ALA A 222 21.81 7.62 18.17
C ALA A 222 23.14 7.11 18.75
N ALA A 223 23.12 6.46 19.91
CA ALA A 223 24.32 5.87 20.51
C ALA A 223 24.93 4.77 19.60
N MET A 224 24.09 3.92 19.00
CA MET A 224 24.52 2.89 18.06
C MET A 224 25.10 3.49 16.78
N VAL A 225 24.49 4.56 16.27
CA VAL A 225 25.01 5.26 15.08
C VAL A 225 26.35 5.95 15.38
N ARG A 226 26.49 6.63 16.52
CA ARG A 226 27.77 7.23 16.96
C ARG A 226 28.88 6.18 17.08
N PHE A 227 28.55 5.00 17.60
CA PHE A 227 29.50 3.89 17.66
C PHE A 227 29.96 3.43 16.26
N ALA A 228 29.05 3.37 15.28
CA ALA A 228 29.40 3.03 13.90
C ALA A 228 30.30 4.09 13.23
N LEU A 229 30.20 5.36 13.63
CA LEU A 229 31.07 6.44 13.13
C LEU A 229 32.50 6.38 13.67
N ALA A 230 32.69 5.80 14.87
CA ALA A 230 33.97 5.73 15.55
C ALA A 230 34.87 4.55 15.09
N ARG A 231 34.37 3.72 14.17
CA ARG A 231 35.08 2.57 13.60
C ARG A 231 35.53 2.86 12.17
#